data_AF-A0A0C2MMT4-F1
#
_entry.id   AF-A0A0C2MMT4-F1
#
_cell.length_a   1.000
_cell.length_b   1.000
_cell.length_c   1.000
_cell.angle_alpha   90.00
_cell.angle_beta   90.00
_cell.angle_gamma   90.00
#
_symmetry.space_group_name_H-M   'P 1'
#
loop_
_entity.id
_entity.type
_entity.pdbx_description
1 polymer ?
#
loop_
_entity_poly.entity_id
_entity_poly.type
_entity_poly.pdbx_seq_one_letter_code
_entity_poly.pdbx_strand_id
1 'polypeptide(L)'
;MEQISTIDAKKVENGLVDTGWERQQTLAFTEWIKYQLRKTNICIKDISTDLRDGEILIRLLEEICVTSLPPVQKGTIRANHIKNIEYCFAFVQSKGSNLAGIQPEQIVDGHLGSLFAFIWAIISRFIMLGTKELMGNDALLKWVCQRTQGYSGVSVKNFKASFSDGMTFNALIHSYHSELFDYNTLNPKDPDFNLNHAFSVAESILGVPKMLDVESIKTSPDSRSIMTYVLCIYHVLNKNQLNPQI
;
A
#
# COMPACT_ATOMS: atom_id res chain seq x y z
N MET A 1 27.10 19.70 -19.90
CA MET A 1 25.76 19.33 -19.44
C MET A 1 25.08 18.67 -20.62
N GLU A 2 25.06 17.33 -20.65
CA GLU A 2 24.17 16.48 -21.48
C GLU A 2 24.73 15.05 -21.43
N GLN A 3 24.45 14.34 -20.34
CA GLN A 3 24.63 12.88 -20.27
C GLN A 3 23.40 12.17 -19.66
N ILE A 4 22.26 12.86 -19.59
CA ILE A 4 21.03 12.31 -19.00
C ILE A 4 20.10 11.68 -20.06
N SER A 5 20.33 11.85 -21.37
CA SER A 5 19.33 11.44 -22.38
C SER A 5 19.50 10.04 -23.02
N THR A 6 20.56 9.29 -22.72
CA THR A 6 20.82 8.03 -23.45
C THR A 6 20.27 6.78 -22.75
N ILE A 7 20.01 6.84 -21.44
CA ILE A 7 19.45 5.70 -20.68
C ILE A 7 17.94 5.61 -20.90
N ASP A 8 17.23 6.74 -20.94
CA ASP A 8 15.79 6.77 -21.19
C ASP A 8 15.43 6.40 -22.63
N ALA A 9 16.28 6.77 -23.61
CA ALA A 9 16.08 6.40 -25.01
C ALA A 9 16.15 4.89 -25.26
N LYS A 10 16.98 4.15 -24.50
CA LYS A 10 17.11 2.68 -24.64
C LYS A 10 15.93 1.89 -24.06
N LYS A 11 15.12 2.46 -23.16
CA LYS A 11 13.88 1.82 -22.68
C LYS A 11 12.79 1.83 -23.75
N VAL A 12 12.76 2.86 -24.59
CA VAL A 12 11.72 3.06 -25.61
C VAL A 12 11.86 2.11 -26.79
N GLU A 13 13.08 1.69 -27.16
CA GLU A 13 13.33 0.77 -28.29
C GLU A 13 12.92 -0.69 -28.04
N ASN A 14 12.71 -1.12 -26.79
CA ASN A 14 12.38 -2.52 -26.46
C ASN A 14 10.89 -2.82 -26.25
N GLY A 15 9.97 -1.87 -26.53
CA GLY A 15 8.52 -2.11 -26.41
C GLY A 15 8.02 -2.45 -25.00
N LEU A 16 8.87 -2.36 -23.98
CA LEU A 16 8.49 -2.45 -22.58
C LEU A 16 8.10 -1.05 -22.13
N VAL A 17 6.80 -0.75 -22.18
CA VAL A 17 6.24 0.41 -21.50
C VAL A 17 6.73 0.35 -20.05
N ASP A 18 7.50 1.36 -19.62
CA ASP A 18 7.83 1.53 -18.21
C ASP A 18 6.51 1.74 -17.46
N THR A 19 6.01 0.65 -16.88
CA THR A 19 4.71 0.62 -16.23
C THR A 19 4.73 1.37 -14.89
N GLY A 20 5.90 1.83 -14.44
CA GLY A 20 6.07 2.63 -13.22
C GLY A 20 5.64 1.93 -11.93
N TRP A 21 5.29 0.65 -12.00
CA TRP A 21 4.67 -0.08 -10.90
C TRP A 21 5.65 -0.29 -9.73
N GLU A 22 6.94 -0.47 -10.00
CA GLU A 22 7.97 -0.60 -8.95
C GLU A 22 8.06 0.68 -8.13
N ARG A 23 8.03 1.85 -8.77
CA ARG A 23 8.03 3.15 -8.09
C ARG A 23 6.76 3.33 -7.25
N GLN A 24 5.60 2.97 -7.79
CA GLN A 24 4.33 3.04 -7.07
C GLN A 24 4.31 2.13 -5.84
N GLN A 25 4.69 0.86 -6.00
CA GLN A 25 4.73 -0.08 -4.87
C GLN A 25 5.82 0.30 -3.87
N THR A 26 6.98 0.81 -4.31
CA THR A 26 8.00 1.34 -3.41
C THR A 26 7.44 2.45 -2.52
N LEU A 27 6.81 3.47 -3.12
CA LEU A 27 6.21 4.57 -2.35
C LEU A 27 5.11 4.07 -1.41
N ALA A 28 4.15 3.32 -1.96
CA ALA A 28 2.99 2.88 -1.20
C ALA A 28 3.36 1.98 -0.03
N PHE A 29 4.25 1.00 -0.25
CA PHE A 29 4.70 0.11 0.80
C PHE A 29 5.64 0.79 1.79
N THR A 30 6.48 1.74 1.36
CA THR A 30 7.30 2.53 2.29
C THR A 30 6.43 3.31 3.27
N GLU A 31 5.48 4.08 2.75
CA GLU A 31 4.59 4.89 3.58
C GLU A 31 3.63 4.03 4.42
N TRP A 32 3.18 2.89 3.90
CA TRP A 32 2.39 1.94 4.67
C TRP A 32 3.17 1.33 5.85
N ILE A 33 4.41 0.88 5.63
CA ILE A 33 5.24 0.30 6.71
C ILE A 33 5.56 1.38 7.76
N LYS A 34 5.95 2.59 7.34
CA LYS A 34 6.13 3.74 8.25
C LYS A 34 4.87 4.00 9.06
N TYR A 35 3.71 3.98 8.42
CA TYR A 35 2.43 4.18 9.10
C TYR A 35 2.15 3.10 10.14
N GLN A 36 2.39 1.82 9.85
CA GLN A 36 2.24 0.75 10.85
C GLN A 36 3.20 0.94 12.02
N LEU A 37 4.45 1.30 11.75
CA LEU A 37 5.52 1.44 12.73
C LEU A 37 5.63 2.84 13.36
N ARG A 38 4.65 3.73 13.15
CA ARG A 38 4.69 5.15 13.57
C ARG A 38 4.84 5.38 15.08
N LYS A 39 4.54 4.37 15.90
CA LYS A 39 4.70 4.40 17.37
C LYS A 39 6.06 3.87 17.83
N THR A 40 6.90 3.42 16.91
CA THR A 40 8.24 2.91 17.16
C THR A 40 9.29 3.94 16.77
N ASN A 41 10.53 3.78 17.26
CA ASN A 41 11.66 4.66 16.89
C ASN A 41 12.40 4.20 15.62
N ILE A 42 11.75 3.44 14.74
CA ILE A 42 12.36 2.91 13.51
C ILE A 42 12.29 3.96 12.40
N CYS A 43 13.44 4.25 11.78
CA CYS A 43 13.53 5.14 10.63
C CYS A 43 13.64 4.31 9.35
N ILE A 44 12.75 4.55 8.39
CA ILE A 44 12.75 3.89 7.08
C ILE A 44 12.96 4.95 6.02
N LYS A 45 14.01 4.79 5.21
CA LYS A 45 14.35 5.69 4.11
C LYS A 45 13.99 5.06 2.77
N ASP A 46 14.42 3.81 2.57
CA ASP A 46 14.22 3.08 1.33
C ASP A 46 14.02 1.59 1.63
N ILE A 47 12.81 1.10 1.39
CA ILE A 47 12.49 -0.31 1.65
C ILE A 47 13.28 -1.29 0.80
N SER A 48 13.84 -0.86 -0.34
CA SER A 48 14.70 -1.70 -1.19
C SER A 48 16.00 -2.10 -0.50
N THR A 49 16.45 -1.30 0.47
CA THR A 49 17.67 -1.56 1.25
C THR A 49 17.37 -1.90 2.70
N ASP A 50 16.47 -1.14 3.32
CA ASP A 50 16.29 -1.14 4.78
C ASP A 50 15.61 -2.41 5.30
N LEU A 51 14.92 -3.16 4.43
CA LEU A 51 14.23 -4.41 4.81
C LEU A 51 15.08 -5.67 4.62
N ARG A 52 16.27 -5.55 4.00
CA ARG A 52 17.08 -6.69 3.56
C ARG A 52 17.65 -7.53 4.70
N ASP A 53 17.86 -6.93 5.88
CA ASP A 53 18.38 -7.63 7.05
C ASP A 53 17.30 -8.39 7.85
N GLY A 54 16.02 -8.16 7.52
CA GLY A 54 14.85 -8.73 8.14
C GLY A 54 14.43 -8.12 9.48
N GLU A 55 15.20 -7.20 10.07
CA GLU A 55 14.87 -6.64 11.40
C GLU A 55 13.57 -5.84 11.34
N ILE A 56 13.41 -4.96 10.34
CA ILE A 56 12.20 -4.16 10.18
C ILE A 56 10.99 -5.02 9.83
N LEU A 57 11.18 -6.10 9.04
CA LEU A 57 10.10 -7.04 8.71
C LEU A 57 9.61 -7.81 9.94
N ILE A 58 10.52 -8.23 10.82
CA ILE A 58 10.16 -8.83 12.11
C ILE A 58 9.35 -7.84 12.93
N ARG A 59 9.84 -6.60 13.10
CA ARG A 59 9.14 -5.55 13.88
C ARG A 59 7.77 -5.22 13.32
N LEU A 60 7.64 -5.15 12.00
CA LEU A 60 6.37 -4.96 11.33
C LEU A 60 5.38 -6.07 11.68
N LEU A 61 5.81 -7.34 11.59
CA LEU A 61 4.95 -8.48 11.92
C LEU A 61 4.54 -8.49 13.40
N GLU A 62 5.48 -8.19 14.30
CA GLU A 62 5.21 -8.07 15.73
C GLU A 62 4.14 -7.00 16.01
N GLU A 63 4.27 -5.82 15.40
CA GLU A 63 3.34 -4.69 15.56
C GLU A 63 1.95 -5.00 15.00
N ILE A 64 1.85 -5.47 13.74
CA ILE A 64 0.54 -5.69 13.11
C ILE A 64 -0.22 -6.90 13.68
N CYS A 65 0.50 -7.92 14.17
CA CYS A 65 -0.10 -9.12 14.74
C CYS A 65 -0.20 -9.10 16.27
N VAL A 66 0.37 -8.08 16.92
CA VAL A 66 0.44 -7.96 18.38
C VAL A 66 1.00 -9.25 19.00
N THR A 67 2.14 -9.70 18.47
CA THR A 67 2.80 -10.95 18.86
C THR A 67 4.31 -10.75 18.91
N SER A 68 5.04 -11.69 19.51
CA SER A 68 6.50 -11.72 19.39
C SER A 68 6.93 -12.77 18.38
N LEU A 69 7.95 -12.45 17.59
CA LEU A 69 8.66 -13.38 16.70
C LEU A 69 9.98 -13.81 17.34
N PRO A 70 10.67 -14.85 16.80
CA PRO A 70 12.00 -15.21 17.26
C PRO A 70 12.96 -14.00 17.29
N PRO A 71 13.86 -13.93 18.29
CA PRO A 71 14.80 -12.81 18.39
C PRO A 71 15.66 -12.62 17.13
N VAL A 72 15.80 -11.37 16.73
CA VAL A 72 16.61 -10.95 15.57
C VAL A 72 18.04 -11.46 15.73
N GLN A 73 18.52 -12.17 14.71
CA GLN A 73 19.93 -12.52 14.56
C GLN A 73 20.71 -11.25 14.22
N LYS A 74 21.58 -10.83 15.14
CA LYS A 74 22.36 -9.59 15.02
C LYS A 74 23.63 -9.80 14.18
N GLY A 75 24.18 -8.71 13.64
CA GLY A 75 25.40 -8.71 12.85
C GLY A 75 25.17 -8.47 11.36
N THR A 76 26.26 -8.35 10.61
CA THR A 76 26.27 -7.95 9.18
C THR A 76 26.44 -9.14 8.22
N ILE A 77 26.55 -10.36 8.76
CA ILE A 77 26.75 -11.57 7.96
C ILE A 77 25.44 -11.93 7.26
N ARG A 78 25.49 -12.14 5.95
CA ARG A 78 24.33 -12.49 5.09
C ARG A 78 23.49 -13.64 5.63
N ALA A 79 24.12 -14.66 6.23
CA ALA A 79 23.42 -15.80 6.83
C ALA A 79 22.47 -15.38 7.97
N ASN A 80 22.83 -14.37 8.76
CA ASN A 80 21.97 -13.85 9.84
C ASN A 80 20.75 -13.13 9.26
N HIS A 81 20.95 -12.37 8.17
CA HIS A 81 19.86 -11.70 7.45
C HIS A 81 18.89 -12.72 6.85
N ILE A 82 19.40 -13.75 6.19
CA ILE A 82 18.56 -14.86 5.68
C ILE A 82 17.76 -15.47 6.82
N LYS A 83 18.40 -15.71 7.98
CA LYS A 83 17.72 -16.31 9.11
C LYS A 83 16.56 -15.44 9.64
N ASN A 84 16.75 -14.13 9.68
CA ASN A 84 15.69 -13.20 10.06
C ASN A 84 14.52 -13.21 9.06
N ILE A 85 14.82 -13.25 7.75
CA ILE A 85 13.78 -13.35 6.72
C ILE A 85 13.07 -14.71 6.78
N GLU A 86 13.78 -15.81 7.04
CA GLU A 86 13.18 -17.14 7.26
C GLU A 86 12.18 -17.13 8.43
N TYR A 87 12.48 -16.44 9.53
CA TYR A 87 11.53 -16.29 10.64
C TYR A 87 10.24 -15.60 10.18
N CYS A 88 10.36 -14.54 9.38
CA CYS A 88 9.21 -13.85 8.81
C CYS A 88 8.40 -14.78 7.89
N PHE A 89 9.08 -15.52 7.00
CA PHE A 89 8.44 -16.45 6.06
C PHE A 89 7.69 -17.55 6.80
N ALA A 90 8.35 -18.21 7.75
CA ALA A 90 7.76 -19.26 8.56
C ALA A 90 6.51 -18.76 9.31
N PHE A 91 6.57 -17.55 9.88
CA PHE A 91 5.42 -16.94 10.54
C PHE A 91 4.27 -16.69 9.56
N VAL A 92 4.53 -16.02 8.45
CA VAL A 92 3.52 -15.69 7.41
C VAL A 92 2.88 -16.96 6.83
N GLN A 93 3.68 -18.01 6.57
CA GLN A 93 3.21 -19.31 6.11
C GLN A 93 2.41 -20.07 7.17
N SER A 94 2.82 -20.02 8.44
CA SER A 94 2.08 -20.64 9.55
C SER A 94 0.68 -20.06 9.72
N LYS A 95 0.52 -18.79 9.32
CA LYS A 95 -0.78 -18.11 9.30
C LYS A 95 -1.59 -18.46 8.07
N GLY A 96 -1.03 -19.17 7.09
CA GLY A 96 -1.71 -19.74 5.92
C GLY A 96 -1.59 -18.90 4.66
N SER A 97 -0.51 -18.12 4.51
CA SER A 97 -0.16 -17.46 3.23
C SER A 97 0.66 -18.39 2.34
N ASN A 98 0.39 -18.37 1.04
CA ASN A 98 1.21 -19.06 0.06
C ASN A 98 2.32 -18.12 -0.45
N LEU A 99 3.58 -18.49 -0.23
CA LEU A 99 4.76 -17.75 -0.68
C LEU A 99 5.50 -18.47 -1.82
N ALA A 100 4.83 -19.35 -2.55
CA ALA A 100 5.42 -20.05 -3.69
C ALA A 100 6.02 -19.06 -4.70
N GLY A 101 7.27 -19.30 -5.10
CA GLY A 101 8.00 -18.45 -6.05
C GLY A 101 8.80 -17.31 -5.42
N ILE A 102 8.77 -17.14 -4.08
CA ILE A 102 9.61 -16.17 -3.36
C ILE A 102 10.55 -16.94 -2.43
N GLN A 103 11.83 -16.58 -2.42
CA GLN A 103 12.83 -17.16 -1.50
C GLN A 103 13.42 -16.08 -0.59
N PRO A 104 13.76 -16.41 0.68
CA PRO A 104 14.40 -15.48 1.61
C PRO A 104 15.65 -14.80 1.05
N GLU A 105 16.50 -15.54 0.35
CA GLU A 105 17.73 -15.05 -0.27
C GLU A 105 17.48 -13.91 -1.25
N GLN A 106 16.40 -13.98 -2.02
CA GLN A 106 16.05 -12.95 -2.99
C GLN A 106 15.77 -11.60 -2.31
N ILE A 107 15.16 -11.63 -1.12
CA ILE A 107 14.91 -10.40 -0.35
C ILE A 107 16.24 -9.86 0.19
N VAL A 108 17.07 -10.72 0.79
CA VAL A 108 18.38 -10.33 1.31
C VAL A 108 19.28 -9.78 0.20
N ASP A 109 19.17 -10.30 -1.02
CA ASP A 109 19.96 -9.88 -2.19
C ASP A 109 19.37 -8.66 -2.92
N GLY A 110 18.20 -8.17 -2.51
CA GLY A 110 17.62 -6.92 -3.03
C GLY A 110 16.73 -7.07 -4.26
N HIS A 111 16.16 -8.26 -4.51
CA HIS A 111 15.19 -8.45 -5.59
C HIS A 111 13.85 -7.80 -5.25
N LEU A 112 13.57 -6.64 -5.87
CA LEU A 112 12.37 -5.84 -5.61
C LEU A 112 11.07 -6.60 -5.81
N GLY A 113 10.93 -7.35 -6.91
CA GLY A 113 9.71 -8.12 -7.17
C GLY A 113 9.39 -9.14 -6.07
N SER A 114 10.41 -9.82 -5.54
CA SER A 114 10.28 -10.76 -4.41
C SER A 114 9.93 -10.04 -3.11
N LEU A 115 10.58 -8.90 -2.83
CA LEU A 115 10.27 -8.06 -1.67
C LEU A 115 8.82 -7.56 -1.70
N PHE A 116 8.39 -6.98 -2.82
CA PHE A 116 7.05 -6.46 -3.00
C PHE A 116 5.98 -7.56 -2.92
N ALA A 117 6.24 -8.72 -3.50
CA ALA A 117 5.34 -9.86 -3.38
C ALA A 117 5.23 -10.35 -1.92
N PHE A 118 6.32 -10.30 -1.15
CA PHE A 118 6.31 -10.64 0.27
C PHE A 118 5.55 -9.61 1.12
N ILE A 119 5.80 -8.30 0.93
CA ILE A 119 5.05 -7.24 1.62
C ILE A 119 3.57 -7.32 1.28
N TRP A 120 3.22 -7.56 0.01
CA TRP A 120 1.84 -7.77 -0.39
C TRP A 120 1.20 -8.98 0.28
N ALA A 121 1.94 -10.08 0.46
CA ALA A 121 1.45 -11.24 1.19
C ALA A 121 1.14 -10.91 2.66
N ILE A 122 1.96 -10.08 3.30
CA ILE A 122 1.72 -9.58 4.66
C ILE A 122 0.43 -8.73 4.70
N ILE A 123 0.33 -7.71 3.84
CA ILE A 123 -0.85 -6.83 3.77
C ILE A 123 -2.11 -7.64 3.51
N SER A 124 -2.08 -8.50 2.49
CA SER A 124 -3.22 -9.34 2.13
C SER A 124 -3.64 -10.24 3.29
N ARG A 125 -2.68 -10.87 3.99
CA ARG A 125 -3.01 -11.84 5.03
C ARG A 125 -3.56 -11.21 6.28
N PHE A 126 -2.91 -10.16 6.76
CA PHE A 126 -3.15 -9.63 8.10
C PHE A 126 -4.06 -8.41 8.08
N ILE A 127 -4.01 -7.58 7.04
CA ILE A 127 -4.82 -6.37 6.96
C ILE A 127 -6.13 -6.65 6.23
N MET A 128 -6.10 -7.36 5.10
CA MET A 128 -7.30 -7.68 4.34
C MET A 128 -8.00 -8.93 4.89
N LEU A 129 -7.39 -10.10 4.79
CA LEU A 129 -8.00 -11.37 5.23
C LEU A 129 -8.10 -11.49 6.75
N GLY A 130 -7.35 -10.69 7.51
CA GLY A 130 -7.52 -10.55 8.95
C GLY A 130 -8.78 -9.75 9.36
N THR A 131 -9.42 -9.07 8.41
CA THR A 131 -10.65 -8.31 8.63
C THR A 131 -11.85 -9.14 8.20
N LYS A 132 -12.73 -9.49 9.14
CA LYS A 132 -13.83 -10.43 8.92
C LYS A 132 -14.74 -10.02 7.77
N GLU A 133 -15.03 -8.72 7.65
CA GLU A 133 -15.90 -8.12 6.64
C GLU A 133 -15.25 -8.11 5.24
N LEU A 134 -13.93 -8.24 5.17
CA LEU A 134 -13.16 -8.27 3.93
C LEU A 134 -12.74 -9.70 3.54
N MET A 135 -13.22 -10.71 4.25
CA MET A 135 -12.99 -12.12 3.88
C MET A 135 -13.82 -12.48 2.65
N GLY A 136 -13.13 -12.82 1.56
CA GLY A 136 -13.76 -13.31 0.33
C GLY A 136 -13.36 -12.52 -0.91
N ASN A 137 -13.58 -13.14 -2.07
CA ASN A 137 -13.26 -12.52 -3.35
C ASN A 137 -14.03 -11.21 -3.51
N ASP A 138 -13.30 -10.16 -3.88
CA ASP A 138 -13.81 -8.81 -4.16
C ASP A 138 -14.53 -8.12 -2.99
N ALA A 139 -14.39 -8.59 -1.75
CA ALA A 139 -15.08 -8.00 -0.60
C ALA A 139 -14.75 -6.50 -0.41
N LEU A 140 -13.47 -6.13 -0.55
CA LEU A 140 -13.05 -4.73 -0.53
C LEU A 140 -13.67 -3.93 -1.66
N LEU A 141 -13.74 -4.49 -2.88
CA LEU A 141 -14.32 -3.80 -4.03
C LEU A 141 -15.81 -3.56 -3.82
N LYS A 142 -16.53 -4.56 -3.31
CA LYS A 142 -17.95 -4.45 -2.95
C LYS A 142 -18.18 -3.38 -1.89
N TRP A 143 -17.33 -3.33 -0.86
CA TRP A 143 -17.42 -2.29 0.15
C TRP A 143 -17.24 -0.89 -0.45
N VAL A 144 -16.26 -0.71 -1.35
CA VAL A 144 -16.09 0.57 -2.05
C VAL A 144 -17.34 0.91 -2.85
N CYS A 145 -17.85 -0.02 -3.67
CA CYS A 145 -19.05 0.19 -4.48
C CYS A 145 -20.27 0.59 -3.62
N GLN A 146 -20.46 -0.04 -2.47
CA GLN A 146 -21.55 0.27 -1.54
C GLN A 146 -21.40 1.67 -0.94
N ARG A 147 -20.18 2.04 -0.52
CA ARG A 147 -19.90 3.36 0.09
C ARG A 147 -20.03 4.51 -0.91
N THR A 148 -19.68 4.27 -2.17
CA THR A 148 -19.77 5.28 -3.23
C THR A 148 -21.05 5.19 -4.05
N GLN A 149 -22.05 4.41 -3.60
CA GLN A 149 -23.32 4.30 -4.32
C GLN A 149 -24.04 5.65 -4.32
N GLY A 150 -24.46 6.10 -5.51
CA GLY A 150 -25.19 7.37 -5.69
C GLY A 150 -24.29 8.60 -5.93
N TYR A 151 -22.96 8.45 -5.85
CA TYR A 151 -22.03 9.55 -6.18
C TYR A 151 -21.92 9.71 -7.69
N SER A 152 -22.13 10.94 -8.17
CA SER A 152 -21.97 11.28 -9.59
C SER A 152 -20.52 11.12 -10.03
N GLY A 153 -20.30 10.59 -11.24
CA GLY A 153 -18.95 10.41 -11.79
C GLY A 153 -18.17 9.25 -11.18
N VAL A 154 -18.77 8.39 -10.35
CA VAL A 154 -18.10 7.23 -9.76
C VAL A 154 -18.63 5.92 -10.33
N SER A 155 -17.73 5.11 -10.91
CA SER A 155 -18.02 3.74 -11.34
C SER A 155 -16.86 2.81 -11.00
N VAL A 156 -17.02 2.06 -9.92
CA VAL A 156 -15.97 1.21 -9.36
C VAL A 156 -16.08 -0.20 -9.92
N LYS A 157 -15.07 -0.61 -10.68
CA LYS A 157 -14.98 -1.93 -11.33
C LYS A 157 -13.67 -2.66 -11.02
N ASN A 158 -12.64 -1.94 -10.61
CA ASN A 158 -11.32 -2.47 -10.28
C ASN A 158 -10.55 -1.50 -9.39
N PHE A 159 -9.42 -1.94 -8.84
CA PHE A 159 -8.46 -1.08 -8.14
C PHE A 159 -7.41 -0.50 -9.08
N LYS A 160 -7.80 -0.07 -10.29
CA LYS A 160 -6.91 0.54 -11.28
C LYS A 160 -7.57 1.79 -11.86
N ALA A 161 -8.07 1.71 -13.10
CA ALA A 161 -8.67 2.80 -13.85
C ALA A 161 -9.87 3.46 -13.13
N SER A 162 -10.64 2.72 -12.32
CA SER A 162 -11.75 3.29 -11.54
C SER A 162 -11.32 4.30 -10.46
N PHE A 163 -10.03 4.42 -10.19
CA PHE A 163 -9.46 5.37 -9.21
C PHE A 163 -8.62 6.47 -9.86
N SER A 164 -8.37 6.40 -11.18
CA SER A 164 -7.44 7.29 -11.88
C SER A 164 -7.91 8.73 -11.99
N ASP A 165 -9.21 8.99 -11.89
CA ASP A 165 -9.78 10.35 -11.91
C ASP A 165 -9.92 11.00 -10.52
N GLY A 166 -9.56 10.27 -9.46
CA GLY A 166 -9.69 10.72 -8.08
C GLY A 166 -11.11 10.77 -7.51
N MET A 167 -12.16 10.57 -8.32
CA MET A 167 -13.55 10.70 -7.88
C MET A 167 -13.93 9.66 -6.85
N THR A 168 -13.46 8.42 -7.04
CA THR A 168 -13.70 7.31 -6.10
C THR A 168 -13.06 7.56 -4.73
N PHE A 169 -11.85 8.12 -4.68
CA PHE A 169 -11.21 8.44 -3.40
C PHE A 169 -11.96 9.53 -2.65
N ASN A 170 -12.35 10.61 -3.35
CA ASN A 170 -13.14 11.68 -2.74
C ASN A 170 -14.50 11.17 -2.27
N ALA A 171 -15.17 10.31 -3.05
CA ALA A 171 -16.47 9.76 -2.66
C ALA A 171 -16.37 8.89 -1.40
N LEU A 172 -15.31 8.07 -1.28
CA LEU A 172 -15.05 7.30 -0.07
C LEU A 172 -14.89 8.20 1.16
N ILE A 173 -14.10 9.27 1.06
CA ILE A 173 -13.87 10.21 2.17
C ILE A 173 -15.15 10.98 2.50
N HIS A 174 -15.86 11.50 1.50
CA HIS A 174 -17.12 12.22 1.68
C HIS A 174 -18.22 11.33 2.27
N SER A 175 -18.24 10.03 1.94
CA SER A 175 -19.19 9.07 2.52
C SER A 175 -19.05 8.86 4.02
N TYR A 176 -17.92 9.27 4.60
CA TYR A 176 -17.68 9.23 6.04
C TYR A 176 -18.27 10.45 6.74
N HIS A 177 -17.97 11.66 6.24
CA HIS A 177 -18.57 12.91 6.70
C HIS A 177 -18.79 13.84 5.50
N SER A 178 -20.06 14.01 5.11
CA SER A 178 -20.44 14.88 3.98
C SER A 178 -20.20 16.37 4.23
N GLU A 179 -19.90 16.76 5.47
CA GLU A 179 -19.61 18.15 5.84
C GLU A 179 -18.14 18.56 5.57
N LEU A 180 -17.26 17.61 5.23
CA LEU A 180 -15.83 17.89 5.04
C LEU A 180 -15.56 18.79 3.82
N PHE A 181 -16.34 18.63 2.75
CA PHE A 181 -16.25 19.41 1.53
C PHE A 181 -17.48 19.17 0.66
N ASP A 182 -17.79 20.09 -0.27
CA ASP A 182 -18.87 19.89 -1.24
C ASP A 182 -18.39 18.98 -2.39
N TYR A 183 -18.91 17.76 -2.43
CA TYR A 183 -18.56 16.81 -3.51
C TYR A 183 -18.91 17.32 -4.91
N ASN A 184 -19.96 18.15 -5.04
CA ASN A 184 -20.46 18.59 -6.34
C ASN A 184 -19.53 19.59 -7.03
N THR A 185 -18.55 20.16 -6.32
CA THR A 185 -17.53 21.02 -6.92
C THR A 185 -16.44 20.24 -7.64
N LEU A 186 -16.36 18.92 -7.44
CA LEU A 186 -15.37 18.05 -8.08
C LEU A 186 -15.77 17.70 -9.51
N ASN A 187 -14.77 17.53 -10.38
CA ASN A 187 -14.98 17.25 -11.80
C ASN A 187 -14.12 16.05 -12.24
N PRO A 188 -14.69 14.97 -12.79
CA PRO A 188 -13.93 13.82 -13.28
C PRO A 188 -12.87 14.16 -14.35
N LYS A 189 -13.00 15.33 -15.01
CA LYS A 189 -12.03 15.82 -16.01
C LYS A 189 -10.82 16.53 -15.41
N ASP A 190 -10.77 16.73 -14.10
CA ASP A 190 -9.64 17.33 -13.38
C ASP A 190 -9.02 16.33 -12.38
N PRO A 191 -8.39 15.26 -12.88
CA PRO A 191 -7.85 14.19 -12.05
C PRO A 191 -6.74 14.68 -11.10
N ASP A 192 -5.92 15.64 -11.54
CA ASP A 192 -4.83 16.21 -10.77
C ASP A 192 -5.34 16.89 -9.50
N PHE A 193 -6.36 17.75 -9.63
CA PHE A 193 -6.99 18.37 -8.48
C PHE A 193 -7.65 17.32 -7.58
N ASN A 194 -8.46 16.43 -8.15
CA ASN A 194 -9.22 15.45 -7.37
C ASN A 194 -8.33 14.52 -6.55
N LEU A 195 -7.25 14.01 -7.14
CA LEU A 195 -6.32 13.11 -6.45
C LEU A 195 -5.56 13.85 -5.33
N ASN A 196 -5.02 15.03 -5.62
CA ASN A 196 -4.32 15.85 -4.61
C ASN A 196 -5.25 16.23 -3.46
N HIS A 197 -6.50 16.61 -3.77
CA HIS A 197 -7.52 16.93 -2.79
C HIS A 197 -7.81 15.72 -1.90
N ALA A 198 -8.14 14.57 -2.48
CA ALA A 198 -8.44 13.36 -1.71
C ALA A 198 -7.29 12.95 -0.79
N PHE A 199 -6.05 12.96 -1.29
CA PHE A 199 -4.88 12.58 -0.50
C PHE A 199 -4.60 13.59 0.62
N SER A 200 -4.83 14.89 0.39
CA SER A 200 -4.64 15.92 1.41
C SER A 200 -5.72 15.89 2.49
N VAL A 201 -6.98 15.64 2.11
CA VAL A 201 -8.08 15.47 3.08
C VAL A 201 -7.89 14.20 3.90
N ALA A 202 -7.51 13.08 3.27
CA ALA A 202 -7.23 11.83 3.99
C ALA A 202 -6.09 11.99 5.01
N GLU A 203 -5.02 12.70 4.66
CA GLU A 203 -3.91 12.95 5.58
C GLU A 203 -4.31 13.86 6.74
N SER A 204 -4.96 14.99 6.46
CA SER A 204 -5.33 15.98 7.48
C SER A 204 -6.46 15.53 8.40
N ILE A 205 -7.47 14.84 7.87
CA ILE A 205 -8.69 14.47 8.61
C ILE A 205 -8.63 13.04 9.13
N LEU A 206 -8.17 12.09 8.31
CA LEU A 206 -8.15 10.66 8.66
C LEU A 206 -6.80 10.21 9.23
N GLY A 207 -5.76 11.05 9.17
CA GLY A 207 -4.41 10.70 9.59
C GLY A 207 -3.76 9.61 8.72
N VAL A 208 -4.29 9.37 7.51
CA VAL A 208 -3.75 8.40 6.56
C VAL A 208 -2.73 9.11 5.68
N PRO A 209 -1.42 8.77 5.73
CA PRO A 209 -0.40 9.48 4.98
C PRO A 209 -0.56 9.28 3.47
N LYS A 210 0.00 10.20 2.69
CA LYS A 210 -0.03 10.11 1.22
C LYS A 210 0.85 8.95 0.73
N MET A 211 0.22 7.84 0.32
CA MET A 211 0.92 6.63 -0.15
C MET A 211 1.03 6.54 -1.67
N LEU A 212 0.35 7.41 -2.41
CA LEU A 212 0.18 7.31 -3.85
C LEU A 212 0.63 8.60 -4.54
N ASP A 213 1.33 8.43 -5.66
CA ASP A 213 1.75 9.53 -6.54
C ASP A 213 0.67 9.81 -7.59
N VAL A 214 0.30 11.09 -7.76
CA VAL A 214 -0.80 11.52 -8.62
C VAL A 214 -0.57 11.13 -10.08
N GLU A 215 0.63 11.39 -10.61
CA GLU A 215 0.94 11.11 -12.03
C GLU A 215 0.91 9.62 -12.34
N SER A 216 1.43 8.80 -11.42
CA SER A 216 1.45 7.36 -11.59
C SER A 216 0.04 6.74 -11.58
N ILE A 217 -0.86 7.26 -10.74
CA ILE A 217 -2.26 6.81 -10.66
C ILE A 217 -3.06 7.19 -11.91
N LYS A 218 -2.77 8.34 -12.51
CA LYS A 218 -3.40 8.78 -13.76
C LYS A 218 -2.97 7.92 -14.96
N THR A 219 -1.68 7.59 -15.04
CA THR A 219 -1.07 7.02 -16.26
C THR A 219 -1.08 5.49 -16.27
N SER A 220 -0.67 4.83 -15.19
CA SER A 220 -0.52 3.37 -15.12
C SER A 220 -0.73 2.87 -13.69
N PRO A 221 -1.97 2.94 -13.16
CA PRO A 221 -2.25 2.64 -11.75
C PRO A 221 -1.94 1.19 -11.37
N ASP A 222 -1.13 1.02 -10.32
CA ASP A 222 -0.86 -0.28 -9.71
C ASP A 222 -1.93 -0.66 -8.68
N SER A 223 -2.51 -1.86 -8.86
CA SER A 223 -3.63 -2.29 -8.03
C SER A 223 -3.25 -2.59 -6.59
N ARG A 224 -2.04 -3.09 -6.33
CA ARG A 224 -1.63 -3.41 -4.94
C ARG A 224 -1.43 -2.13 -4.13
N SER A 225 -0.87 -1.11 -4.77
CA SER A 225 -0.68 0.22 -4.19
C SER A 225 -2.03 0.86 -3.84
N ILE A 226 -2.96 0.91 -4.80
CA ILE A 226 -4.32 1.44 -4.58
C ILE A 226 -5.04 0.65 -3.48
N MET A 227 -5.03 -0.68 -3.53
CA MET A 227 -5.69 -1.52 -2.52
C MET A 227 -5.11 -1.28 -1.12
N THR A 228 -3.79 -1.13 -1.01
CA THR A 228 -3.13 -0.84 0.29
C THR A 228 -3.61 0.49 0.87
N TYR A 229 -3.72 1.52 0.04
CA TYR A 229 -4.21 2.82 0.47
C TYR A 229 -5.71 2.77 0.86
N VAL A 230 -6.55 2.13 0.04
CA VAL A 230 -7.98 1.96 0.33
C VAL A 230 -8.20 1.13 1.61
N LEU A 231 -7.38 0.11 1.88
CA LEU A 231 -7.43 -0.66 3.14
C LEU A 231 -7.14 0.24 4.35
N CYS A 232 -6.19 1.18 4.24
CA CYS A 232 -5.92 2.12 5.32
C CYS A 232 -7.13 3.02 5.59
N ILE A 233 -7.75 3.55 4.54
CA ILE A 233 -8.98 4.34 4.65
C ILE A 233 -10.08 3.48 5.28
N TYR A 234 -10.34 2.28 4.75
CA TYR A 234 -11.32 1.33 5.30
C TYR A 234 -11.16 1.16 6.81
N HIS A 235 -9.94 0.92 7.27
CA HIS A 235 -9.67 0.68 8.70
C HIS A 235 -9.94 1.92 9.55
N VAL A 236 -9.65 3.11 9.07
CA VAL A 236 -9.98 4.35 9.79
C VAL A 236 -11.49 4.57 9.83
N LEU A 237 -12.16 4.46 8.68
CA LEU A 237 -13.60 4.73 8.59
C LEU A 237 -14.44 3.78 9.44
N ASN A 238 -14.06 2.49 9.52
CA ASN A 238 -14.80 1.51 10.31
C ASN A 238 -14.38 1.46 11.78
N LYS A 239 -13.15 1.87 12.15
CA LYS A 239 -12.78 2.06 13.56
C LYS A 239 -13.56 3.20 14.21
N ASN A 240 -13.74 4.31 13.50
CA ASN A 240 -14.44 5.47 14.05
C ASN A 240 -15.96 5.26 14.15
N GLN A 241 -16.54 4.36 13.34
CA GLN A 241 -17.95 3.97 13.47
C GLN A 241 -18.23 3.16 14.75
N LEU A 242 -17.22 2.52 15.33
CA LEU A 242 -17.34 1.78 16.60
C LEU A 242 -17.08 2.66 17.84
N ASN A 243 -16.65 3.92 17.65
CA ASN A 243 -16.43 4.88 18.74
C ASN A 243 -17.07 6.25 18.39
N PRO A 244 -18.42 6.34 18.37
CA PRO A 244 -19.13 7.60 18.14
C PRO A 244 -19.11 8.55 19.36
N GLN A 245 -18.06 8.54 20.18
CA GLN A 245 -17.94 9.46 21.32
C GLN A 245 -16.64 10.25 21.26
N ILE A 246 -16.68 11.33 20.45
CA ILE A 246 -16.37 12.70 20.89
C ILE A 246 -17.40 13.60 20.24
#